data_AF-A0A945IDH4-F1
#
_entry.id   AF-A0A945IDH4-F1
#
_cell.length_a   1.000
_cell.length_b   1.000
_cell.length_c   1.000
_cell.angle_alpha   90.00
_cell.angle_beta   90.00
_cell.angle_gamma   90.00
#
_symmetry.space_group_name_H-M   'P 1'
#
loop_
_entity.id
_entity.type
_entity.pdbx_description
1 polymer ?
#
loop_
_entity_poly.entity_id
_entity_poly.type
_entity_poly.pdbx_seq_one_letter_code
_entity_poly.pdbx_strand_id
1 'polypeptide(L)' 'MPRFPGILAHHSEPIDPTLWEWLSVKIDHILGLSPGVLILLLGAVIVSFPIVVMVLVSRRRGGLDSE' A
#
# COMPACT_ATOMS: atom_id res chain seq x y z
N MET A 1 2.21 9.99 -27.07
CA MET A 1 1.53 9.69 -25.79
C MET A 1 1.87 8.25 -25.41
N PRO A 2 2.68 7.99 -24.37
CA PRO A 2 2.89 6.63 -23.95
C PRO A 2 1.61 6.16 -23.26
N ARG A 3 0.89 5.25 -23.92
CA ARG A 3 -0.23 4.50 -23.35
C ARG A 3 0.42 3.52 -22.36
N PHE A 4 -0.12 3.41 -21.14
CA PHE A 4 0.37 2.52 -20.07
C PHE A 4 -0.35 1.14 -20.00
N PRO A 5 -0.79 0.46 -21.08
CA PRO A 5 -1.53 -0.78 -20.92
C PRO A 5 -0.65 -1.93 -20.39
N GLY A 6 0.67 -1.88 -20.62
CA GLY A 6 1.61 -2.93 -20.19
C GLY A 6 1.82 -3.01 -18.67
N ILE A 7 1.62 -1.91 -17.93
CA ILE A 7 1.77 -1.89 -16.46
C ILE A 7 0.52 -2.45 -15.78
N LEU A 8 -0.66 -2.15 -16.32
CA LEU A 8 -1.94 -2.68 -15.80
C LEU A 8 -2.13 -4.17 -16.11
N ALA A 9 -1.45 -4.68 -17.15
CA ALA A 9 -1.50 -6.08 -17.57
C ALA A 9 -0.24 -6.88 -17.18
N HIS A 10 0.59 -6.38 -16.26
CA HIS A 10 1.84 -7.06 -15.87
C HIS A 10 1.61 -8.39 -15.12
N HIS A 11 0.40 -8.61 -14.61
CA HIS A 11 -0.04 -9.88 -14.02
C HIS A 11 -1.03 -10.55 -14.97
N SER A 12 -0.51 -11.30 -15.94
CA SER A 12 -1.33 -12.04 -16.91
C SER A 12 -2.05 -13.23 -16.29
N GLU A 13 -1.54 -13.76 -15.18
CA GLU A 13 -2.15 -14.88 -14.45
C GLU A 13 -3.00 -14.35 -13.27
N PRO A 14 -4.26 -14.82 -13.13
CA PRO A 14 -5.00 -14.71 -11.88
C PRO A 14 -4.19 -15.32 -10.73
N ILE A 15 -4.33 -14.78 -9.52
CA ILE A 15 -3.76 -15.38 -8.33
C ILE A 15 -4.33 -16.79 -8.13
N ASP A 16 -3.46 -17.76 -7.83
CA ASP A 16 -3.89 -19.12 -7.52
C ASP A 16 -4.76 -19.12 -6.24
N PRO A 17 -6.02 -19.56 -6.32
CA PRO A 17 -6.95 -19.50 -5.19
C PRO A 17 -6.52 -20.42 -4.03
N THR A 18 -5.88 -21.55 -4.32
CA THR A 18 -5.43 -22.53 -3.33
C THR A 18 -4.26 -21.96 -2.52
N LEU A 19 -3.30 -21.34 -3.19
CA LEU A 19 -2.17 -20.69 -2.53
C LEU A 19 -2.62 -19.49 -1.70
N TRP A 20 -3.59 -18.72 -2.22
CA TRP A 20 -4.16 -17.58 -1.51
C TRP A 20 -4.88 -18.00 -0.23
N GLU A 21 -5.66 -19.07 -0.27
CA GLU A 21 -6.35 -19.62 0.90
C GLU A 21 -5.35 -20.12 1.94
N TRP A 22 -4.35 -20.92 1.52
CA TRP A 22 -3.29 -21.41 2.41
C TRP A 22 -2.54 -20.26 3.09
N LEU A 23 -2.16 -19.24 2.33
CA LEU A 23 -1.45 -18.08 2.85
C LEU A 23 -2.29 -17.31 3.86
N SER A 24 -3.57 -17.09 3.54
CA SER A 24 -4.51 -16.37 4.40
C SER A 24 -4.67 -17.06 5.75
N VAL A 25 -4.86 -18.38 5.77
CA VAL A 25 -4.94 -19.18 7.00
C VAL A 25 -3.63 -19.12 7.78
N LYS A 26 -2.47 -19.17 7.09
CA LYS A 26 -1.17 -19.12 7.76
C LYS A 26 -0.90 -17.76 8.41
N ILE A 27 -1.26 -16.67 7.75
CA ILE A 27 -1.17 -15.30 8.27
C ILE A 27 -2.03 -15.16 9.53
N ASP A 28 -3.30 -15.60 9.46
CA ASP A 28 -4.23 -15.56 10.58
C ASP A 28 -3.71 -16.36 11.78
N HIS A 29 -3.21 -17.57 11.54
CA HIS A 29 -2.64 -18.42 12.59
C HIS A 29 -1.39 -17.81 13.27
N ILE A 30 -0.50 -17.15 12.51
CA ILE A 30 0.74 -16.61 13.08
C ILE A 30 0.49 -15.30 13.83
N LEU A 31 -0.37 -14.44 13.28
CA LEU A 31 -0.51 -13.07 13.76
C LEU A 31 -1.76 -12.87 14.63
N GLY A 32 -2.71 -13.82 14.61
CA GLY A 32 -4.01 -13.67 15.25
C GLY A 32 -4.85 -12.55 14.64
N LEU A 33 -4.52 -12.13 13.42
CA LEU A 33 -5.14 -11.03 12.71
C LEU A 33 -5.69 -11.55 11.39
N SER A 34 -6.95 -11.20 11.11
CA SER A 34 -7.54 -11.56 9.82
C SER A 34 -6.75 -10.95 8.66
N PRO A 35 -6.66 -11.63 7.51
CA PRO A 35 -5.92 -11.14 6.35
C PRO A 35 -6.30 -9.72 5.93
N GLY A 36 -7.61 -9.39 6.02
CA GLY A 36 -8.12 -8.05 5.70
C GLY A 36 -7.56 -6.95 6.60
N VAL A 37 -7.40 -7.22 7.91
CA VAL A 37 -6.79 -6.26 8.85
C VAL A 37 -5.33 -6.01 8.49
N LEU A 38 -4.59 -7.05 8.13
CA LEU A 38 -3.19 -6.93 7.74
C LEU A 38 -3.02 -6.08 6.48
N ILE A 39 -3.87 -6.30 5.48
CA ILE A 39 -3.88 -5.52 4.23
C ILE A 39 -4.17 -4.05 4.53
N LEU A 40 -5.14 -3.76 5.40
CA LEU A 40 -5.45 -2.38 5.80
C LEU A 40 -4.29 -1.70 6.52
N LEU A 41 -3.63 -2.40 7.45
CA LEU A 41 -2.46 -1.88 8.16
C LEU A 41 -1.30 -1.61 7.21
N LEU A 42 -1.00 -2.56 6.31
CA LEU A 42 0.06 -2.40 5.32
C LEU A 42 -0.24 -1.22 4.38
N GLY A 43 -1.48 -1.13 3.89
CA GLY A 43 -1.94 -0.01 3.07
C GLY A 43 -1.81 1.32 3.80
N ALA A 44 -2.19 1.38 5.08
CA ALA A 44 -2.05 2.58 5.90
C ALA A 44 -0.58 3.00 6.06
N VAL A 45 0.33 2.06 6.29
CA VAL A 45 1.78 2.33 6.37
C VAL A 45 2.30 2.88 5.04
N ILE A 46 1.96 2.25 3.92
CA ILE A 46 2.37 2.70 2.58
C ILE A 46 1.88 4.13 2.31
N VAL A 47 0.61 4.42 2.61
CA VAL A 47 -0.01 5.74 2.38
C VAL A 47 0.51 6.80 3.38
N SER A 48 0.92 6.40 4.58
CA SER A 48 1.46 7.34 5.57
C SER A 48 2.76 8.00 5.11
N PHE A 49 3.61 7.30 4.36
CA PHE A 49 4.88 7.85 3.86
C PHE A 49 4.70 9.12 3.01
N PRO A 50 3.93 9.12 1.90
CA PRO A 50 3.73 10.33 1.11
C PRO A 50 3.00 11.44 1.87
N ILE A 51 2.08 11.09 2.79
CA ILE A 51 1.41 12.08 3.65
C ILE A 51 2.41 12.80 4.54
N VAL A 52 3.28 12.05 5.23
CA VAL A 52 4.33 12.62 6.10
C VAL A 52 5.24 13.54 5.29
N VAL A 53 5.69 13.11 4.11
CA VAL A 53 6.51 13.94 3.22
C VAL A 53 5.79 15.22 2.83
N MET A 54 4.51 15.14 2.44
CA MET A 54 3.70 16.30 2.07
C MET A 54 3.57 17.29 3.23
N VAL A 55 3.27 16.80 4.43
CA VAL A 55 3.17 17.63 5.65
C VAL A 55 4.51 18.32 5.94
N LEU A 56 5.63 17.59 5.89
CA LEU A 56 6.95 18.17 6.13
C LEU A 56 7.30 19.26 5.12
N VAL A 57 6.97 19.06 3.84
CA VAL A 57 7.20 20.06 2.78
C VAL A 57 6.31 21.29 2.98
N SER A 58 5.01 21.11 3.26
CA SER A 58 4.08 22.22 3.49
C SER A 58 4.51 23.08 4.69
N ARG A 59 4.98 22.44 5.78
CA ARG A 59 5.49 23.16 6.96
C ARG A 59 6.75 23.99 6.65
N ARG A 60 7.63 23.50 5.76
CA ARG A 60 8.81 24.26 5.33
C ARG A 60 8.44 25.47 4.47
N ARG A 61 7.45 25.33 3.58
CA ARG A 61 7.01 26.42 2.70
C ARG A 61 6.30 27.54 3.45
N GLY A 62 5.36 27.19 4.33
CA GLY A 62 4.65 28.20 5.14
C GLY A 62 5.57 29.02 6.06
N GLY A 63 6.74 28.48 6.44
CA GLY A 63 7.75 29.23 7.18
C GLY A 63 8.50 30.28 6.34
N LEU A 64 8.67 30.04 5.03
CA LEU A 64 9.31 30.99 4.10
C LEU A 64 8.38 32.13 3.69
N ASP A 65 7.07 31.89 3.68
CA ASP A 65 6.05 32.88 3.33
C ASP A 65 5.71 33.83 4.51
N SER A 66 6.33 33.61 5.68
CA SER A 66 6.09 34.35 6.92
C SER A 66 7.17 35.38 7.27
N GLU A 67 8.17 35.59 6.38
CA GLU A 67 9.25 36.58 6.50
C GLU A 67 9.08 37.77 5.54
#